data_AF-A0AAU5S684-F1
#
_entry.id   AF-A0AAU5S684-F1
#
_cell.length_a   1.000
_cell.length_b   1.000
_cell.length_c   1.000
_cell.angle_alpha   90.00
_cell.angle_beta   90.00
_cell.angle_gamma   90.00
#
_symmetry.space_group_name_H-M   'P 1'
#
loop_
_entity.id
_entity.type
_entity.pdbx_description
1 polymer ?
#
loop_
_entity_poly.entity_id
_entity_poly.type
_entity_poly.pdbx_seq_one_letter_code
_entity_poly.pdbx_strand_id
1 'polypeptide(L)'
;MAAARPGHAERTSLLTGPGPVAHADVAAELTRALGRAIAYRGVTPDGHGEGMIEAGLPEQVAGLQRAQLFWLLARGRRRLALR
;
A
#
# COMPACT_ATOMS: atom_id res chain seq x y z
N MET A 1 -7.65 -26.39 11.83
CA MET A 1 -8.60 -25.35 11.39
C MET A 1 -9.04 -24.55 12.60
N ALA A 2 -8.74 -23.26 12.67
CA ALA A 2 -9.23 -22.41 13.77
C ALA A 2 -10.73 -22.15 13.58
N ALA A 3 -11.54 -22.57 14.54
CA ALA A 3 -12.98 -22.30 14.55
C ALA A 3 -13.21 -20.79 14.71
N ALA A 4 -13.98 -20.19 13.80
CA ALA A 4 -14.42 -18.80 13.96
C ALA A 4 -15.18 -18.67 15.28
N ARG A 5 -14.76 -17.74 16.15
CA ARG A 5 -15.46 -17.47 17.41
C ARG A 5 -16.93 -17.10 17.12
N PRO A 6 -17.93 -17.65 17.83
CA PRO A 6 -19.29 -17.18 17.71
C PRO A 6 -19.37 -15.70 18.13
N GLY A 7 -20.06 -14.86 17.33
CA GLY A 7 -20.26 -13.43 17.60
C GLY A 7 -19.79 -12.44 16.52
N HIS A 8 -19.31 -12.92 15.36
CA HIS A 8 -18.95 -12.07 14.22
C HIS A 8 -20.09 -11.86 13.20
N ALA A 9 -21.26 -12.47 13.41
CA ALA A 9 -22.42 -12.20 12.57
C ALA A 9 -22.81 -10.72 12.70
N GLU A 10 -22.94 -10.05 11.55
CA GLU A 10 -23.36 -8.65 11.39
C GLU A 10 -22.38 -7.56 11.89
N ARG A 11 -21.11 -7.90 12.17
CA ARG A 11 -20.11 -6.91 12.60
C ARG A 11 -18.97 -6.75 11.59
N THR A 12 -18.93 -5.60 10.92
CA THR A 12 -17.77 -5.20 10.12
C THR A 12 -16.63 -4.78 11.03
N SER A 13 -15.51 -5.51 10.95
CA SER A 13 -14.30 -5.20 11.72
C SER A 13 -13.20 -4.70 10.80
N LEU A 14 -12.53 -3.62 11.19
CA LEU A 14 -11.34 -3.11 10.50
C LEU A 14 -10.13 -3.96 10.93
N LEU A 15 -9.56 -4.72 10.00
CA LEU A 15 -8.35 -5.50 10.23
C LEU A 15 -7.15 -4.72 9.71
N THR A 16 -6.26 -4.30 10.61
CA THR A 16 -4.99 -3.65 10.28
C THR A 16 -3.86 -4.26 11.09
N GLY A 17 -2.62 -4.00 10.66
CA GLY A 17 -1.44 -4.27 11.48
C GLY A 17 -1.35 -3.38 12.72
N PRO A 18 -0.30 -3.55 13.53
CA PRO A 18 -0.10 -2.81 14.79
C PRO A 18 0.16 -1.30 14.58
N GLY A 19 0.53 -0.88 13.37
CA GLY A 19 0.76 0.52 13.03
C GLY A 19 0.91 0.74 11.53
N PRO A 20 0.96 2.01 11.09
CA PRO A 20 1.29 2.34 9.71
C PRO A 20 2.74 1.96 9.40
N VAL A 21 3.01 1.64 8.13
CA VAL A 21 4.36 1.32 7.64
C VAL A 21 4.71 2.33 6.54
N ALA A 22 5.87 2.97 6.63
CA ALA A 22 6.34 3.87 5.58
C ALA A 22 7.06 3.09 4.47
N HIS A 23 7.01 3.59 3.23
CA HIS A 23 7.72 2.95 2.13
C HIS A 23 9.24 2.86 2.33
N ALA A 24 9.83 3.79 3.10
CA ALA A 24 11.23 3.75 3.47
C ALA A 24 11.55 2.55 4.39
N ASP A 25 10.67 2.24 5.34
CA ASP A 25 10.81 1.08 6.22
C ASP A 25 10.74 -0.22 5.42
N VAL A 26 9.82 -0.29 4.44
CA VAL A 26 9.74 -1.43 3.52
C VAL A 26 11.03 -1.59 2.71
N ALA A 27 11.60 -0.50 2.20
CA ALA A 27 12.86 -0.54 1.44
C ALA A 27 14.05 -1.01 2.31
N ALA A 28 14.10 -0.60 3.58
CA ALA A 28 15.10 -1.06 4.54
C ALA A 28 14.94 -2.57 4.83
N GLU A 29 13.72 -3.05 5.02
CA GLU A 29 13.44 -4.47 5.22
C GLU A 29 13.79 -5.32 4.00
N LEU A 30 13.47 -4.85 2.79
CA LEU A 30 13.87 -5.51 1.54
C LEU A 30 15.39 -5.53 1.38
N THR A 31 16.08 -4.45 1.75
CA THR A 31 17.56 -4.39 1.74
C THR A 31 18.14 -5.47 2.63
N ARG A 32 17.63 -5.59 3.86
CA ARG A 32 18.04 -6.62 4.82
C ARG A 32 17.78 -8.03 4.30
N ALA A 33 16.60 -8.27 3.73
CA ALA A 33 16.18 -9.59 3.28
C ALA A 33 16.91 -10.06 2.00
N LEU A 34 17.23 -9.13 1.10
CA LEU A 34 17.81 -9.44 -0.21
C LEU A 34 19.33 -9.24 -0.28
N GLY A 35 19.95 -8.66 0.74
CA GLY A 35 21.39 -8.43 0.80
C GLY A 35 21.91 -7.41 -0.23
N ARG A 36 21.02 -6.59 -0.80
CA ARG A 36 21.38 -5.52 -1.75
C ARG A 36 20.68 -4.22 -1.37
N ALA A 37 21.34 -3.09 -1.58
CA ALA A 37 20.76 -1.78 -1.27
C ALA A 37 19.50 -1.51 -2.12
N ILE A 38 18.40 -1.22 -1.45
CA ILE A 38 17.11 -0.82 -2.04
C ILE A 38 16.65 0.45 -1.35
N ALA A 39 16.31 1.47 -2.14
CA ALA A 39 15.81 2.75 -1.66
C ALA A 39 14.42 3.04 -2.22
N TYR A 40 13.57 3.63 -1.40
CA TYR A 40 12.30 4.18 -1.87
C TYR A 40 12.53 5.50 -2.62
N ARG A 41 11.96 5.62 -3.81
CA ARG A 41 11.92 6.86 -4.59
C ARG A 41 10.46 7.26 -4.81
N GLY A 42 10.07 8.41 -4.24
CA GLY A 42 8.79 9.01 -4.55
C GLY A 42 8.75 9.47 -6.02
N VAL A 43 7.69 9.12 -6.73
CA VAL A 43 7.46 9.52 -8.12
C VAL A 43 6.06 10.11 -8.26
N THR A 44 5.82 10.86 -9.34
CA THR A 44 4.47 11.33 -9.67
C THR A 44 3.58 10.14 -10.05
N PRO A 45 2.25 10.27 -9.96
CA PRO A 45 1.33 9.22 -10.42
C PRO A 45 1.58 8.83 -11.89
N ASP A 46 1.80 9.81 -12.77
CA ASP A 46 2.09 9.54 -14.18
C ASP A 46 3.42 8.78 -14.35
N GLY A 47 4.47 9.22 -13.65
CA GLY A 47 5.77 8.54 -13.66
C GLY A 47 5.73 7.13 -13.05
N HIS A 48 4.86 6.90 -12.06
CA HIS A 48 4.59 5.53 -11.57
C HIS A 48 3.93 4.68 -12.65
N GLY A 49 2.94 5.24 -13.35
CA GLY A 49 2.25 4.62 -14.47
C GLY A 49 3.19 4.21 -15.60
N GLU A 50 4.04 5.14 -16.03
CA GLU A 50 5.06 4.90 -17.06
C GLU A 50 6.05 3.82 -16.61
N GLY A 51 6.56 3.89 -15.38
CA GLY A 51 7.47 2.89 -14.84
C GLY A 51 6.87 1.48 -14.73
N MET A 52 5.56 1.35 -14.50
CA MET A 52 4.88 0.06 -14.54
C MET A 52 4.79 -0.50 -15.96
N ILE A 53 4.50 0.34 -16.96
CA ILE A 53 4.47 -0.08 -18.37
C ILE A 53 5.86 -0.51 -18.82
N GLU A 54 6.90 0.25 -18.46
CA GLU A 54 8.31 -0.11 -18.71
C GLU A 54 8.69 -1.45 -18.06
N ALA A 55 8.17 -1.73 -16.86
CA ALA A 55 8.33 -3.01 -16.17
C ALA A 55 7.48 -4.16 -16.78
N GLY A 56 6.77 -3.92 -17.88
CA GLY A 56 6.01 -4.92 -18.62
C GLY A 56 4.57 -5.13 -18.14
N LEU A 57 4.04 -4.28 -17.27
CA LEU A 57 2.64 -4.35 -16.88
C LEU A 57 1.74 -3.80 -18.01
N PRO A 58 0.56 -4.40 -18.24
CA PRO A 58 -0.40 -3.87 -19.21
C PRO A 58 -0.85 -2.45 -18.86
N GLU A 59 -1.09 -1.63 -19.89
CA GLU A 59 -1.49 -0.22 -19.75
C GLU A 59 -2.75 -0.05 -18.89
N GLN A 60 -3.69 -1.00 -18.98
CA GLN A 60 -4.92 -1.01 -18.19
C GLN A 60 -4.62 -1.14 -16.69
N VAL A 61 -3.62 -1.96 -16.31
CA VAL A 61 -3.20 -2.12 -14.92
C VAL A 61 -2.52 -0.84 -14.43
N ALA A 62 -1.65 -0.26 -15.26
CA ALA A 62 -1.00 1.01 -14.94
C ALA A 62 -1.98 2.18 -14.83
N GLY A 63 -2.99 2.22 -15.69
CA GLY A 63 -4.08 3.20 -15.68
C GLY A 63 -4.95 3.11 -14.43
N LEU A 64 -5.28 1.89 -13.98
CA LEU A 64 -6.02 1.69 -12.74
C LEU A 64 -5.25 2.22 -11.53
N GLN A 65 -3.95 1.93 -11.43
CA GLN A 65 -3.11 2.42 -10.33
C GLN A 65 -2.97 3.95 -10.33
N ARG A 66 -2.83 4.58 -11.51
CA ARG A 66 -2.86 6.05 -11.67
C ARG A 66 -4.15 6.65 -11.09
N ALA A 67 -5.30 6.06 -11.41
CA ALA A 67 -6.61 6.52 -10.93
C ALA A 67 -6.89 6.16 -9.45
N GLN A 68 -6.43 4.99 -8.98
CA GLN A 68 -6.62 4.53 -7.59
C GLN A 68 -5.85 5.40 -6.59
N LEU A 69 -4.63 5.82 -6.93
CA LEU A 69 -3.87 6.78 -6.10
C LEU A 69 -4.64 8.09 -5.94
N PHE A 70 -5.29 8.57 -7.01
CA PHE A 70 -6.12 9.77 -6.97
C PHE A 70 -7.35 9.59 -6.06
N TRP A 71 -8.03 8.43 -6.12
CA TRP A 71 -9.18 8.15 -5.25
C TRP A 71 -8.79 7.98 -3.77
N LEU A 72 -7.63 7.38 -3.48
CA LEU A 72 -7.13 7.19 -2.12
C LEU A 72 -6.64 8.51 -1.48
N LEU A 73 -5.97 9.37 -2.27
CA LEU A 73 -5.52 10.70 -1.84
C LEU A 73 -6.68 11.69 -1.70
N ALA A 74 -7.66 11.67 -2.61
CA ALA A 74 -8.85 12.52 -2.55
C ALA A 74 -9.74 12.24 -1.32
N ARG A 75 -9.63 11.04 -0.71
CA ARG A 75 -10.38 10.66 0.49
C ARG A 75 -9.66 10.95 1.82
N GLY A 76 -8.56 11.70 1.79
CA GLY A 76 -7.67 12.03 2.90
C GLY A 76 -8.24 11.82 4.29
N ARG A 77 -8.01 10.64 4.88
CA ARG A 77 -8.41 10.34 6.26
C ARG A 77 -7.20 10.41 7.18
N ARG A 78 -6.67 11.63 7.38
CA ARG A 78 -5.83 11.92 8.55
C ARG A 78 -6.73 12.02 9.78
N ARG A 79 -6.76 10.97 10.61
CA ARG A 79 -7.08 11.10 12.04
C ARG A 79 -6.10 10.25 12.84
N LEU A 80 -4.94 10.83 13.11
CA LEU A 80 -4.13 10.49 14.28
C LEU A 80 -4.36 11.61 15.29
N ALA A 81 -5.48 11.54 16.01
CA ALA A 81 -5.59 12.19 17.30
C ALA A 81 -5.09 11.16 18.32
N LEU A 82 -3.82 11.27 18.68
CA LEU A 82 -3.30 10.65 19.90
C LEU A 82 -3.87 11.45 21.08
N ARG A 83 -4.73 10.80 21.87
CA ARG A 83 -4.96 11.10 23.29
C ARG A 83 -5.14 9.79 24.00
#